data_AF-A0A956JIP6-F1
#
_entry.id   AF-A0A956JIP6-F1
#
_cell.length_a   1.000
_cell.length_b   1.000
_cell.length_c   1.000
_cell.angle_alpha   90.00
_cell.angle_beta   90.00
_cell.angle_gamma   90.00
#
_symmetry.space_group_name_H-M   'P 1'
#
loop_
_entity.id
_entity.type
_entity.pdbx_description
1 polymer ?
#
loop_
_entity_poly.entity_id
_entity_poly.type
_entity_poly.pdbx_seq_one_letter_code
_entity_poly.pdbx_strand_id
1 'polypeptide(L)'
;MRLAPVARLALGFALTGVLAATGCSKKDAAADADADAAKPAEADKPAAPEKEAAPAEPVQEADPNEACVKLLVVAHTELEEERRPEGVSRDKEAAKAHAEALHKKLEGGADFVALVASDSDDERTKSKKGGMGTYTKEKWPEPYEPFKEAVFALKIGERSGVLDTPFGFALVERCPIDKVHTRHILIRYAGAKRADDDVKRTRDEAKAEATAIRESIAGGKDFAEVAKEKGEDGTAERGGDLGPIGKGMFAIGYEEAAWALGPGELSAVVETDFGFHV
;
A
#
# COMPACT_ATOMS: atom_id res chain seq x y z
N MET A 1 -59.97 2.66 26.53
CA MET A 1 -60.71 3.25 25.38
C MET A 1 -59.69 3.50 24.27
N ARG A 2 -59.83 2.94 23.04
CA ARG A 2 -60.66 3.44 21.90
C ARG A 2 -60.30 4.90 21.54
N LEU A 3 -59.92 5.34 20.33
CA LEU A 3 -59.85 4.86 18.92
C LEU A 3 -58.81 5.78 18.17
N ALA A 4 -58.29 5.61 16.94
CA ALA A 4 -58.18 4.56 15.90
C ALA A 4 -57.13 5.02 14.83
N PRO A 5 -56.59 4.17 13.92
CA PRO A 5 -55.54 4.55 12.95
C PRO A 5 -56.07 5.01 11.58
N VAL A 6 -55.19 5.61 10.75
CA VAL A 6 -55.49 5.98 9.35
C VAL A 6 -54.75 5.05 8.38
N ALA A 7 -55.48 4.46 7.43
CA ALA A 7 -54.95 3.66 6.33
C ALA A 7 -55.77 3.83 5.04
N ARG A 8 -55.07 3.91 3.90
CA ARG A 8 -55.51 3.79 2.48
C ARG A 8 -54.24 4.03 1.64
N LEU A 9 -53.67 3.12 0.84
CA LEU A 9 -54.13 1.96 0.05
C LEU A 9 -54.95 2.34 -1.19
N ALA A 10 -54.71 1.57 -2.27
CA ALA A 10 -55.25 1.64 -3.65
C ALA A 10 -54.45 2.57 -4.60
N LEU A 11 -54.18 2.22 -5.87
CA LEU A 11 -54.38 0.94 -6.58
C LEU A 11 -53.41 0.88 -7.78
N GLY A 12 -52.93 -0.32 -8.16
CA GLY A 12 -52.31 -0.54 -9.46
C GLY A 12 -53.33 -1.08 -10.46
N PHE A 13 -53.19 -0.73 -11.75
CA PHE A 13 -53.81 -1.47 -12.84
C PHE A 13 -52.96 -1.34 -14.11
N ALA A 14 -52.72 -2.46 -14.78
CA ALA A 14 -52.05 -2.51 -16.08
C ALA A 14 -53.08 -2.45 -17.22
N LEU A 15 -52.69 -1.99 -18.40
CA LEU A 15 -53.23 -2.56 -19.65
C LEU A 15 -52.29 -2.41 -20.85
N THR A 16 -52.17 -3.52 -21.56
CA THR A 16 -51.60 -3.76 -22.90
C THR A 16 -51.96 -2.75 -24.00
N GLY A 17 -50.98 -2.44 -24.85
CA GLY A 17 -50.99 -2.98 -26.22
C GLY A 17 -51.02 -2.05 -27.45
N VAL A 18 -50.43 -2.58 -28.52
CA VAL A 18 -50.85 -2.49 -29.94
C VAL A 18 -50.27 -1.41 -30.88
N LEU A 19 -49.44 -1.93 -31.80
CA LEU A 19 -49.19 -1.61 -33.23
C LEU A 19 -48.68 -0.24 -33.72
N ALA A 20 -47.80 -0.38 -34.73
CA ALA A 20 -47.26 0.67 -35.59
C ALA A 20 -48.22 1.09 -36.71
N ALA A 21 -48.00 2.29 -37.26
CA ALA A 21 -48.22 2.58 -38.66
C ALA A 21 -47.32 3.73 -39.18
N THR A 22 -46.84 3.54 -40.39
CA THR A 22 -46.09 4.46 -41.28
C THR A 22 -46.69 5.86 -41.49
N GLY A 23 -45.82 6.85 -41.75
CA GLY A 23 -46.22 8.14 -42.35
C GLY A 23 -45.04 8.96 -42.87
N CYS A 24 -44.85 9.03 -44.20
CA CYS A 24 -43.88 9.90 -44.85
C CYS A 24 -44.52 11.26 -45.22
N SER A 25 -43.79 12.37 -45.10
CA SER A 25 -43.41 13.23 -46.26
C SER A 25 -42.82 14.60 -45.88
N LYS A 26 -41.82 14.98 -46.68
CA LYS A 26 -41.11 16.27 -46.80
C LYS A 26 -41.93 17.55 -46.65
N LYS A 27 -41.23 18.62 -46.25
CA LYS A 27 -41.31 19.93 -46.94
C LYS A 27 -39.93 20.62 -46.93
N ASP A 28 -39.55 21.26 -48.03
CA ASP A 28 -38.19 21.76 -48.31
C ASP A 28 -37.99 23.27 -48.01
N ALA A 29 -36.71 23.67 -47.87
CA ALA A 29 -36.11 25.01 -48.10
C ALA A 29 -36.53 26.20 -47.18
N ALA A 30 -35.70 27.24 -46.93
CA ALA A 30 -34.37 27.58 -47.45
C ALA A 30 -33.49 28.34 -46.41
N ALA A 31 -32.17 28.24 -46.63
CA ALA A 31 -31.08 29.24 -46.47
C ALA A 31 -31.23 30.50 -45.58
N ASP A 32 -30.19 30.74 -44.77
CA ASP A 32 -29.40 31.99 -44.80
C ASP A 32 -27.97 31.71 -44.28
N ALA A 33 -27.03 32.60 -44.57
CA ALA A 33 -25.59 32.44 -44.26
C ALA A 33 -25.07 33.61 -43.40
N ASP A 34 -24.08 33.37 -42.52
CA ASP A 34 -22.92 34.28 -42.38
C ASP A 34 -21.72 33.68 -41.58
N ALA A 35 -20.55 34.29 -41.81
CA ALA A 35 -19.33 34.44 -41.00
C ALA A 35 -18.75 33.30 -40.13
N ASP A 36 -17.62 32.78 -40.63
CA ASP A 36 -16.26 32.92 -40.05
C ASP A 36 -16.00 32.63 -38.55
N ALA A 37 -15.22 31.57 -38.31
CA ALA A 37 -14.06 31.60 -37.39
C ALA A 37 -13.20 30.33 -37.57
N ALA A 38 -12.15 30.40 -38.39
CA ALA A 38 -11.17 29.31 -38.48
C ALA A 38 -10.21 29.34 -37.27
N LYS A 39 -10.16 28.24 -36.49
CA LYS A 39 -9.11 28.01 -35.48
C LYS A 39 -8.03 27.09 -36.08
N PRO A 40 -6.72 27.42 -35.97
CA PRO A 40 -5.67 26.66 -36.65
C PRO A 40 -5.49 25.25 -36.06
N ALA A 41 -5.07 24.31 -36.91
CA ALA A 41 -4.64 22.99 -36.49
C ALA A 41 -3.36 23.09 -35.65
N GLU A 42 -3.38 22.46 -34.47
CA GLU A 42 -2.20 22.35 -33.61
C GLU A 42 -1.25 21.30 -34.20
N ALA A 43 0.04 21.63 -34.27
CA ALA A 43 1.03 20.79 -34.92
C ALA A 43 1.33 19.52 -34.11
N ASP A 44 1.53 18.41 -34.82
CA ASP A 44 1.92 17.13 -34.26
C ASP A 44 3.21 17.26 -33.44
N LYS A 45 3.11 17.04 -32.12
CA LYS A 45 4.24 17.13 -31.19
C LYS A 45 4.88 15.74 -31.12
N PRO A 46 6.13 15.57 -31.59
CA PRO A 46 6.77 14.26 -31.60
C PRO A 46 6.85 13.69 -30.18
N ALA A 47 6.44 12.43 -30.03
CA ALA A 47 6.52 11.72 -28.76
C ALA A 47 7.96 11.74 -28.23
N ALA A 48 8.11 12.04 -26.94
CA ALA A 48 9.39 11.85 -26.27
C ALA A 48 9.75 10.35 -26.32
N PRO A 49 11.03 9.98 -26.52
CA PRO A 49 11.42 8.59 -26.54
C PRO A 49 11.11 7.95 -25.17
N GLU A 50 10.41 6.81 -25.18
CA GLU A 50 10.26 5.98 -23.99
C GLU A 50 11.67 5.63 -23.48
N LYS A 51 11.99 6.13 -22.30
CA LYS A 51 13.26 5.82 -21.64
C LYS A 51 13.16 4.37 -21.16
N GLU A 52 13.81 3.48 -21.92
CA GLU A 52 13.89 2.05 -21.64
C GLU A 52 14.10 1.81 -20.15
N ALA A 53 13.14 1.10 -19.53
CA ALA A 53 13.17 0.86 -18.09
C ALA A 53 14.46 0.12 -17.74
N ALA A 54 15.24 0.68 -16.81
CA ALA A 54 16.45 0.03 -16.35
C ALA A 54 16.12 -1.39 -15.87
N PRO A 55 16.97 -2.40 -16.18
CA PRO A 55 16.68 -3.78 -15.82
C PRO A 55 16.47 -3.87 -14.31
N ALA A 56 15.37 -4.52 -13.91
CA ALA A 56 15.06 -4.71 -12.50
C ALA A 56 16.26 -5.37 -11.81
N GLU A 57 16.84 -4.67 -10.83
CA GLU A 57 17.98 -5.21 -10.07
C GLU A 57 17.58 -6.54 -9.41
N PRO A 58 18.55 -7.48 -9.27
CA PRO A 58 18.25 -8.79 -8.72
C PRO A 58 17.58 -8.67 -7.35
N VAL A 59 16.46 -9.36 -7.18
CA VAL A 59 15.72 -9.44 -5.91
C VAL A 59 16.71 -9.86 -4.83
N GLN A 60 17.06 -8.91 -3.95
CA GLN A 60 18.10 -9.14 -2.95
C GLN A 60 17.69 -10.31 -2.05
N GLU A 61 18.67 -11.14 -1.69
CA GLU A 61 18.45 -12.25 -0.77
C GLU A 61 17.85 -11.71 0.53
N ALA A 62 16.80 -12.38 1.01
CA ALA A 62 16.12 -12.00 2.24
C ALA A 62 17.12 -11.89 3.38
N ASP A 63 17.12 -10.77 4.13
CA ASP A 63 17.89 -10.71 5.37
C ASP A 63 17.44 -11.89 6.26
N PRO A 64 18.32 -12.84 6.59
CA PRO A 64 17.93 -14.03 7.35
C PRO A 64 17.48 -13.68 8.78
N ASN A 65 17.72 -12.45 9.23
CA ASN A 65 17.29 -11.92 10.51
C ASN A 65 15.99 -11.11 10.43
N GLU A 66 15.43 -10.83 9.24
CA GLU A 66 14.21 -10.04 9.02
C GLU A 66 13.07 -10.90 8.43
N ALA A 67 11.86 -10.82 8.97
CA ALA A 67 10.71 -11.55 8.46
C ALA A 67 9.43 -10.70 8.48
N CYS A 68 8.80 -10.54 7.32
CA CYS A 68 7.38 -10.21 7.22
C CYS A 68 6.58 -11.47 7.54
N VAL A 69 5.51 -11.34 8.34
CA VAL A 69 4.73 -12.48 8.83
C VAL A 69 3.25 -12.25 8.61
N LYS A 70 2.56 -13.25 8.02
CA LYS A 70 1.10 -13.37 8.07
C LYS A 70 0.68 -14.54 8.94
N LEU A 71 -0.43 -14.37 9.66
CA LEU A 71 -1.06 -15.37 10.52
C LEU A 71 -2.47 -15.71 10.05
N LEU A 72 -2.81 -17.00 10.14
CA LEU A 72 -4.16 -17.51 10.27
C LEU A 72 -4.21 -18.24 11.61
N VAL A 73 -5.13 -17.86 12.50
CA VAL A 73 -5.27 -18.44 13.84
C VAL A 73 -6.59 -19.18 13.94
N VAL A 74 -6.56 -20.42 14.44
CA VAL A 74 -7.74 -21.22 14.80
C VAL A 74 -7.77 -21.40 16.32
N ALA A 75 -8.55 -20.56 16.98
CA ALA A 75 -8.67 -20.50 18.43
C ALA A 75 -9.57 -21.62 18.99
N HIS A 76 -9.37 -22.00 20.25
CA HIS A 76 -10.13 -23.03 20.95
C HIS A 76 -10.58 -22.61 22.36
N THR A 77 -11.55 -23.33 22.93
CA THR A 77 -12.09 -23.06 24.28
C THR A 77 -11.09 -23.28 25.42
N GLU A 78 -10.02 -24.04 25.23
CA GLU A 78 -8.95 -24.23 26.24
C GLU A 78 -7.93 -23.08 26.31
N LEU A 79 -8.10 -21.98 25.56
CA LEU A 79 -7.23 -20.81 25.68
C LEU A 79 -7.50 -20.05 26.98
N GLU A 80 -6.47 -19.39 27.52
CA GLU A 80 -6.59 -18.41 28.60
C GLU A 80 -7.72 -17.40 28.30
N GLU A 81 -8.53 -17.09 29.30
CA GLU A 81 -9.78 -16.34 29.11
C GLU A 81 -9.56 -14.97 28.45
N GLU A 82 -8.52 -14.25 28.86
CA GLU A 82 -8.11 -12.96 28.28
C GLU A 82 -7.63 -13.03 26.81
N ARG A 83 -7.28 -14.23 26.33
CA ARG A 83 -6.72 -14.47 24.98
C ARG A 83 -7.71 -15.17 24.04
N ARG A 84 -8.86 -15.60 24.54
CA ARG A 84 -9.87 -16.34 23.79
C ARG A 84 -10.76 -15.35 23.01
N PRO A 85 -10.79 -15.40 21.66
CA PRO A 85 -11.71 -14.56 20.89
C PRO A 85 -13.17 -14.85 21.24
N GLU A 86 -14.01 -13.82 21.20
CA GLU A 86 -15.45 -13.97 21.42
C GLU A 86 -16.09 -14.92 20.39
N GLY A 87 -17.09 -15.70 20.81
CA GLY A 87 -17.81 -16.64 19.93
C GLY A 87 -17.10 -17.99 19.67
N VAL A 88 -15.85 -18.16 20.11
CA VAL A 88 -15.12 -19.44 19.98
C VAL A 88 -15.72 -20.51 20.89
N SER A 89 -16.34 -21.52 20.27
CA SER A 89 -17.05 -22.62 20.95
C SER A 89 -16.46 -24.02 20.70
N ARG A 90 -15.51 -24.14 19.77
CA ARG A 90 -14.82 -25.41 19.44
C ARG A 90 -13.73 -25.75 20.46
N ASP A 91 -13.63 -27.03 20.83
CA ASP A 91 -12.57 -27.58 21.67
C ASP A 91 -11.21 -27.64 20.93
N LYS A 92 -10.15 -28.04 21.66
CA LYS A 92 -8.80 -28.09 21.09
C LYS A 92 -8.64 -29.17 20.02
N GLU A 93 -9.34 -30.29 20.09
CA GLU A 93 -9.26 -31.35 19.08
C GLU A 93 -9.92 -30.90 17.76
N ALA A 94 -11.12 -30.33 17.85
CA ALA A 94 -11.85 -29.78 16.71
C ALA A 94 -11.11 -28.59 16.07
N ALA A 95 -10.51 -27.72 16.87
CA ALA A 95 -9.67 -26.62 16.36
C ALA A 95 -8.42 -27.15 15.63
N LYS A 96 -7.76 -28.19 16.16
CA LYS A 96 -6.61 -28.82 15.49
C LYS A 96 -7.00 -29.43 14.15
N ALA A 97 -8.08 -30.22 14.13
CA ALA A 97 -8.59 -30.84 12.90
C ALA A 97 -8.98 -29.79 11.84
N HIS A 98 -9.55 -28.65 12.26
CA HIS A 98 -9.85 -27.53 11.37
C HIS A 98 -8.58 -26.88 10.82
N ALA A 99 -7.58 -26.58 11.67
CA ALA A 99 -6.30 -26.04 11.22
C ALA A 99 -5.55 -26.99 10.26
N GLU A 100 -5.57 -28.30 10.51
CA GLU A 100 -5.01 -29.31 9.61
C GLU A 100 -5.75 -29.37 8.26
N ALA A 101 -7.07 -29.15 8.26
CA ALA A 101 -7.85 -29.04 7.02
C ALA A 101 -7.53 -27.76 6.24
N LEU A 102 -7.30 -26.63 6.90
CA LEU A 102 -6.84 -25.39 6.28
C LEU A 102 -5.42 -25.53 5.71
N HIS A 103 -4.52 -26.20 6.43
CA HIS A 103 -3.17 -26.50 5.94
C HIS A 103 -3.23 -27.29 4.62
N LYS A 104 -4.04 -28.35 4.55
CA LYS A 104 -4.25 -29.12 3.32
C LYS A 104 -4.83 -28.31 2.15
N LYS A 105 -5.70 -27.32 2.43
CA LYS A 105 -6.18 -26.38 1.39
C LYS A 105 -5.01 -25.51 0.88
N LEU A 106 -4.13 -25.04 1.76
CA LEU A 106 -2.95 -24.24 1.40
C LEU A 106 -1.91 -25.03 0.61
N GLU A 107 -1.67 -26.31 0.96
CA GLU A 107 -0.87 -27.26 0.17
C GLU A 107 -1.49 -27.49 -1.23
N GLY A 108 -2.82 -27.54 -1.30
CA GLY A 108 -3.59 -27.59 -2.56
C GLY A 108 -3.65 -26.28 -3.35
N GLY A 109 -2.92 -25.24 -2.94
CA GLY A 109 -2.82 -23.96 -3.66
C GLY A 109 -3.93 -22.95 -3.37
N ALA A 110 -4.71 -23.12 -2.30
CA ALA A 110 -5.68 -22.10 -1.88
C ALA A 110 -4.99 -20.77 -1.50
N ASP A 111 -5.68 -19.65 -1.74
CA ASP A 111 -5.18 -18.33 -1.36
C ASP A 111 -5.20 -18.13 0.16
N PHE A 112 -4.06 -17.73 0.71
CA PHE A 112 -3.90 -17.57 2.17
C PHE A 112 -4.74 -16.42 2.71
N VAL A 113 -4.87 -15.31 1.97
CA VAL A 113 -5.62 -14.14 2.41
C VAL A 113 -7.12 -14.42 2.45
N ALA A 114 -7.63 -15.18 1.47
CA ALA A 114 -9.01 -15.66 1.44
C ALA A 114 -9.31 -16.54 2.67
N LEU A 115 -8.45 -17.52 2.98
CA LEU A 115 -8.62 -18.38 4.16
C LEU A 115 -8.49 -17.60 5.48
N VAL A 116 -7.63 -16.59 5.56
CA VAL A 116 -7.60 -15.69 6.73
C VAL A 116 -8.93 -14.96 6.89
N ALA A 117 -9.49 -14.44 5.80
CA ALA A 117 -10.76 -13.71 5.83
C ALA A 117 -11.94 -14.58 6.25
N SER A 118 -11.99 -15.85 5.81
CA SER A 118 -13.09 -16.77 6.11
C SER A 118 -12.95 -17.56 7.42
N ASP A 119 -11.74 -18.01 7.77
CA ASP A 119 -11.54 -19.04 8.82
C ASP A 119 -10.65 -18.59 10.01
N SER A 120 -9.96 -17.44 9.96
CA SER A 120 -9.14 -16.97 11.10
C SER A 120 -10.00 -16.42 12.24
N ASP A 121 -9.58 -16.61 13.50
CA ASP A 121 -10.19 -15.99 14.69
C ASP A 121 -9.41 -14.78 15.24
N ASP A 122 -8.22 -14.46 14.71
CA ASP A 122 -7.47 -13.23 15.08
C ASP A 122 -7.95 -12.04 14.24
N GLU A 123 -8.97 -11.32 14.72
CA GLU A 123 -9.54 -10.14 14.06
C GLU A 123 -8.51 -9.01 13.80
N ARG A 124 -7.51 -8.88 14.69
CA ARG A 124 -6.49 -7.83 14.58
C ARG A 124 -5.54 -8.06 13.40
N THR A 125 -5.24 -9.32 13.06
CA THR A 125 -4.49 -9.64 11.82
C THR A 125 -5.42 -9.88 10.64
N LYS A 126 -6.63 -10.41 10.81
CA LYS A 126 -7.63 -10.59 9.74
C LYS A 126 -7.93 -9.28 9.00
N SER A 127 -8.19 -8.20 9.76
CA SER A 127 -8.37 -6.84 9.21
C SER A 127 -7.16 -6.33 8.40
N LYS A 128 -5.98 -6.95 8.57
CA LYS A 128 -4.73 -6.69 7.84
C LYS A 128 -4.36 -7.81 6.86
N LYS A 129 -5.32 -8.61 6.39
CA LYS A 129 -5.08 -9.75 5.47
C LYS A 129 -4.10 -10.79 6.04
N GLY A 130 -4.14 -10.97 7.36
CA GLY A 130 -3.24 -11.83 8.14
C GLY A 130 -1.96 -11.13 8.61
N GLY A 131 -1.65 -9.92 8.12
CA GLY A 131 -0.39 -9.23 8.40
C GLY A 131 -0.16 -8.93 9.89
N MET A 132 0.82 -9.62 10.48
CA MET A 132 1.33 -9.33 11.83
C MET A 132 2.28 -8.13 11.80
N GLY A 133 3.12 -8.05 10.76
CA GLY A 133 4.12 -7.00 10.56
C GLY A 133 5.46 -7.58 10.07
N THR A 134 6.47 -6.72 10.02
CA THR A 134 7.87 -7.11 9.76
C THR A 134 8.68 -6.97 11.04
N TYR A 135 9.46 -8.00 11.38
CA TYR A 135 10.24 -8.06 12.62
C TYR A 135 11.64 -8.58 12.36
N THR A 136 12.61 -8.13 13.16
CA THR A 136 13.90 -8.80 13.26
C THR A 136 13.89 -9.90 14.33
N LYS A 137 14.82 -10.86 14.29
CA LYS A 137 15.00 -11.86 15.36
C LYS A 137 15.17 -11.25 16.75
N GLU A 138 15.85 -10.12 16.83
CA GLU A 138 16.10 -9.37 18.07
C GLU A 138 14.84 -8.64 18.56
N LYS A 139 14.09 -8.01 17.64
CA LYS A 139 12.88 -7.22 17.94
C LYS A 139 11.59 -8.05 17.80
N TRP A 140 11.70 -9.37 17.95
CA TRP A 140 10.54 -10.26 17.87
C TRP A 140 9.64 -10.04 19.10
N PRO A 141 8.31 -9.88 18.96
CA PRO A 141 7.47 -9.60 20.11
C PRO A 141 7.27 -10.85 20.99
N GLU A 142 7.53 -10.71 22.29
CA GLU A 142 7.47 -11.79 23.30
C GLU A 142 6.22 -12.69 23.22
N PRO A 143 4.98 -12.20 23.00
CA PRO A 143 3.81 -13.08 22.88
C PRO A 143 3.92 -14.13 21.78
N TYR A 144 4.74 -13.87 20.75
CA TYR A 144 4.93 -14.71 19.57
C TYR A 144 6.20 -15.56 19.61
N GLU A 145 7.01 -15.50 20.68
CA GLU A 145 8.25 -16.27 20.79
C GLU A 145 8.07 -17.78 20.51
N PRO A 146 6.96 -18.45 20.89
CA PRO A 146 6.77 -19.90 20.64
C PRO A 146 6.84 -20.37 19.18
N PHE A 147 6.66 -19.48 18.20
CA PHE A 147 6.77 -19.82 16.77
C PHE A 147 7.83 -19.03 15.99
N LYS A 148 8.67 -18.26 16.69
CA LYS A 148 9.78 -17.48 16.11
C LYS A 148 10.69 -18.32 15.23
N GLU A 149 11.22 -19.41 15.77
CA GLU A 149 12.15 -20.28 15.03
C GLU A 149 11.47 -20.94 13.82
N ALA A 150 10.17 -21.24 13.91
CA ALA A 150 9.40 -21.72 12.77
C ALA A 150 9.33 -20.66 11.67
N VAL A 151 9.07 -19.38 11.99
CA VAL A 151 9.05 -18.28 11.00
C VAL A 151 10.40 -18.10 10.32
N PHE A 152 11.49 -18.07 11.09
CA PHE A 152 12.82 -17.80 10.53
C PHE A 152 13.43 -18.99 9.78
N ALA A 153 12.90 -20.21 9.98
CA ALA A 153 13.23 -21.39 9.17
C ALA A 153 12.56 -21.39 7.78
N LEU A 154 11.41 -20.72 7.62
CA LEU A 154 10.71 -20.60 6.33
C LEU A 154 11.47 -19.70 5.34
N LYS A 155 11.42 -20.06 4.05
CA LYS A 155 11.76 -19.15 2.95
C LYS A 155 10.66 -18.12 2.73
N ILE A 156 10.95 -17.03 2.03
CA ILE A 156 9.91 -16.09 1.58
C ILE A 156 8.89 -16.84 0.69
N GLY A 157 7.61 -16.64 0.97
CA GLY A 157 6.48 -17.32 0.33
C GLY A 157 6.17 -18.71 0.89
N GLU A 158 7.03 -19.26 1.76
CA GLU A 158 6.80 -20.56 2.40
C GLU A 158 5.86 -20.44 3.61
N ARG A 159 5.19 -21.54 3.93
CA ARG A 159 4.17 -21.63 4.98
C ARG A 159 4.53 -22.71 5.99
N SER A 160 4.26 -22.45 7.26
CA SER A 160 4.43 -23.44 8.33
C SER A 160 3.43 -24.58 8.21
N GLY A 161 3.74 -25.71 8.86
CA GLY A 161 2.73 -26.64 9.35
C GLY A 161 1.82 -25.98 10.40
N VAL A 162 0.88 -26.76 10.95
CA VAL A 162 0.04 -26.32 12.07
C VAL A 162 0.88 -26.19 13.34
N LEU A 163 0.94 -25.00 13.91
CA LEU A 163 1.69 -24.69 15.14
C LEU A 163 0.73 -24.58 16.33
N ASP A 164 1.04 -25.21 17.47
CA ASP A 164 0.31 -24.99 18.73
C ASP A 164 0.87 -23.72 19.40
N THR A 165 0.03 -22.71 19.64
CA THR A 165 0.46 -21.38 20.11
C THR A 165 -0.44 -20.85 21.24
N PRO A 166 0.00 -19.83 22.00
CA PRO A 166 -0.81 -19.22 23.07
C PRO A 166 -2.11 -18.51 22.65
N PHE A 167 -2.50 -18.58 21.38
CA PHE A 167 -3.76 -18.04 20.82
C PHE A 167 -4.51 -19.09 19.99
N GLY A 168 -4.09 -20.36 20.04
CA GLY A 168 -4.69 -21.49 19.32
C GLY A 168 -3.73 -22.09 18.30
N PHE A 169 -4.29 -22.77 17.30
CA PHE A 169 -3.49 -23.34 16.23
C PHE A 169 -3.20 -22.29 15.16
N ALA A 170 -1.92 -22.02 14.89
CA ALA A 170 -1.50 -21.02 13.91
C ALA A 170 -0.97 -21.67 12.63
N LEU A 171 -1.31 -21.08 11.49
CA LEU A 171 -0.64 -21.25 10.21
C LEU A 171 0.03 -19.93 9.86
N VAL A 172 1.32 -20.01 9.51
CA VAL A 172 2.17 -18.83 9.33
C VAL A 172 2.71 -18.80 7.90
N GLU A 173 2.64 -17.66 7.22
CA GLU A 173 3.31 -17.42 5.94
C GLU A 173 4.41 -16.38 6.14
N ARG A 174 5.65 -16.68 5.73
CA ARG A 174 6.72 -15.68 5.67
C ARG A 174 6.53 -14.85 4.41
N CYS A 175 5.88 -13.68 4.52
CA CYS A 175 5.66 -12.83 3.36
C CYS A 175 6.96 -12.23 2.81
N PRO A 176 6.97 -11.81 1.54
CA PRO A 176 8.03 -10.93 1.04
C PRO A 176 8.03 -9.64 1.86
N ILE A 177 9.22 -9.12 2.12
CA ILE A 177 9.39 -7.78 2.68
C ILE A 177 9.48 -6.84 1.48
N ASP A 178 8.44 -6.05 1.24
CA ASP A 178 8.52 -4.97 0.28
C ASP A 178 9.65 -4.02 0.72
N LYS A 179 10.59 -3.72 -0.19
CA LYS A 179 11.59 -2.66 -0.01
C LYS A 179 11.49 -1.71 -1.20
N VAL A 180 11.59 -0.41 -0.94
CA VAL A 180 11.78 0.62 -1.98
C VAL A 180 13.22 1.09 -1.96
N HIS A 181 13.77 1.28 -3.15
CA HIS A 181 15.10 1.86 -3.33
C HIS A 181 14.92 3.27 -3.86
N THR A 182 15.20 4.26 -3.02
CA THR A 182 15.04 5.67 -3.36
C THR A 182 16.39 6.41 -3.34
N ARG A 183 16.40 7.56 -4.01
CA ARG A 183 17.38 8.62 -3.78
C ARG A 183 16.67 9.79 -3.13
N HIS A 184 17.40 10.66 -2.44
CA HIS A 184 16.87 11.93 -1.97
C HIS A 184 17.92 13.05 -1.98
N ILE A 185 17.45 14.29 -1.95
CA ILE A 185 18.28 15.46 -1.63
C ILE A 185 17.67 16.16 -0.41
N LEU A 186 18.32 16.03 0.75
CA LEU A 186 17.90 16.68 1.99
C LEU A 186 18.43 18.11 2.05
N ILE A 187 17.50 19.07 2.20
CA ILE A 187 17.70 20.50 2.44
C ILE A 187 17.13 20.86 3.82
N ARG A 188 18.02 21.17 4.77
CA ARG A 188 17.69 21.43 6.18
C ARG A 188 17.27 22.88 6.41
N TYR A 189 16.73 23.18 7.58
CA TYR A 189 16.50 24.55 8.05
C TYR A 189 16.85 24.69 9.53
N ALA A 190 17.01 25.92 10.01
CA ALA A 190 17.30 26.23 11.40
C ALA A 190 16.24 25.64 12.34
N GLY A 191 16.62 24.67 13.17
CA GLY A 191 15.72 23.96 14.09
C GLY A 191 15.18 22.62 13.57
N ALA A 192 15.54 22.18 12.36
CA ALA A 192 15.29 20.81 11.91
C ALA A 192 16.19 19.80 12.67
N LYS A 193 15.74 18.54 12.78
CA LYS A 193 16.50 17.48 13.46
C LYS A 193 17.83 17.22 12.75
N ARG A 194 18.92 17.21 13.53
CA ARG A 194 20.31 17.08 13.06
C ARG A 194 20.74 18.18 12.08
N ALA A 195 20.10 19.36 12.10
CA ALA A 195 20.68 20.53 11.46
C ALA A 195 21.91 21.00 12.25
N ASP A 196 22.99 21.28 11.52
CA ASP A 196 24.21 21.83 12.10
C ASP A 196 24.01 23.28 12.57
N ASP A 197 24.80 23.71 13.56
CA ASP A 197 24.63 25.00 14.22
C ASP A 197 24.79 26.20 13.27
N ASP A 198 25.46 26.04 12.13
CA ASP A 198 25.65 27.06 11.09
C ASP A 198 24.48 27.14 10.08
N VAL A 199 23.53 26.18 10.08
CA VAL A 199 22.32 26.25 9.26
C VAL A 199 21.40 27.37 9.78
N LYS A 200 21.53 28.57 9.19
CA LYS A 200 20.72 29.76 9.57
C LYS A 200 19.45 29.97 8.73
N ARG A 201 19.32 29.27 7.60
CA ARG A 201 18.19 29.43 6.67
C ARG A 201 16.87 29.05 7.34
N THR A 202 15.84 29.83 7.06
CA THR A 202 14.47 29.58 7.52
C THR A 202 13.84 28.39 6.81
N ARG A 203 12.74 27.88 7.36
CA ARG A 203 11.97 26.79 6.77
C ARG A 203 11.45 27.13 5.36
N ASP A 204 11.04 28.38 5.13
CA ASP A 204 10.51 28.78 3.82
C ASP A 204 11.62 28.96 2.78
N GLU A 205 12.82 29.41 3.17
CA GLU A 205 14.01 29.42 2.31
C GLU A 205 14.44 28.01 1.92
N ALA A 206 14.48 27.06 2.87
CA ALA A 206 14.78 25.65 2.59
C ALA A 206 13.75 25.01 1.65
N LYS A 207 12.46 25.34 1.83
CA LYS A 207 11.40 24.89 0.91
C LYS A 207 11.57 25.45 -0.49
N ALA A 208 11.92 26.73 -0.62
CA ALA A 208 12.18 27.37 -1.92
C ALA A 208 13.39 26.75 -2.62
N GLU A 209 14.47 26.48 -1.89
CA GLU A 209 15.67 25.80 -2.39
C GLU A 209 15.35 24.36 -2.87
N ALA A 210 14.66 23.55 -2.06
CA ALA A 210 14.22 22.22 -2.45
C ALA A 210 13.29 22.24 -3.68
N THR A 211 12.42 23.25 -3.79
CA THR A 211 11.55 23.44 -4.97
C THR A 211 12.36 23.73 -6.23
N ALA A 212 13.34 24.64 -6.16
CA ALA A 212 14.22 24.97 -7.28
C ALA A 212 15.11 23.78 -7.69
N ILE A 213 15.59 22.99 -6.72
CA ILE A 213 16.33 21.74 -6.97
C ILE A 213 15.45 20.76 -7.75
N ARG A 214 14.23 20.50 -7.27
CA ARG A 214 13.25 19.63 -7.94
C ARG A 214 12.94 20.11 -9.37
N GLU A 215 12.69 21.40 -9.56
CA GLU A 215 12.44 21.98 -10.88
C GLU A 215 13.65 21.79 -11.82
N SER A 216 14.88 21.90 -11.31
CA SER A 216 16.08 21.69 -12.13
C SER A 216 16.27 20.22 -12.55
N ILE A 217 15.90 19.28 -11.69
CA ILE A 217 15.91 17.83 -11.98
C ILE A 217 14.79 17.47 -12.98
N ALA A 218 13.58 18.00 -12.77
CA ALA A 218 12.48 17.88 -13.73
C ALA A 218 12.82 18.52 -15.10
N GLY A 219 13.65 19.56 -15.11
CA GLY A 219 14.25 20.17 -16.30
C GLY A 219 15.41 19.38 -16.93
N GLY A 220 15.77 18.20 -16.39
CA GLY A 220 16.74 17.28 -16.97
C GLY A 220 18.16 17.33 -16.39
N LYS A 221 18.39 18.02 -15.26
CA LYS A 221 19.66 17.84 -14.52
C LYS A 221 19.76 16.42 -13.96
N ASP A 222 20.98 15.89 -13.88
CA ASP A 222 21.23 14.61 -13.23
C ASP A 222 21.00 14.70 -11.71
N PHE A 223 20.22 13.76 -11.18
CA PHE A 223 19.87 13.73 -9.75
C PHE A 223 21.11 13.54 -8.86
N ALA A 224 22.02 12.63 -9.24
CA ALA A 224 23.16 12.28 -8.39
C ALA A 224 24.19 13.41 -8.31
N GLU A 225 24.41 14.14 -9.41
CA GLU A 225 25.28 15.31 -9.40
C GLU A 225 24.67 16.46 -8.58
N VAL A 226 23.37 16.73 -8.69
CA VAL A 226 22.70 17.74 -7.83
C VAL A 226 22.69 17.30 -6.36
N ALA A 227 22.56 16.00 -6.08
CA ALA A 227 22.62 15.46 -4.72
C ALA A 227 24.01 15.64 -4.09
N LYS A 228 25.10 15.48 -4.85
CA LYS A 228 26.47 15.79 -4.39
C LYS A 228 26.68 17.29 -4.16
N GLU A 229 26.08 18.14 -5.01
CA GLU A 229 26.23 19.60 -4.92
C GLU A 229 25.38 20.24 -3.79
N LYS A 230 24.24 19.62 -3.44
CA LYS A 230 23.20 20.23 -2.58
C LYS A 230 22.73 19.37 -1.40
N GLY A 231 23.09 18.09 -1.34
CA GLY A 231 22.64 17.19 -0.27
C GLY A 231 23.34 17.46 1.06
N GLU A 232 22.57 17.47 2.15
CA GLU A 232 23.06 17.86 3.49
C GLU A 232 23.04 16.70 4.50
N ASP A 233 23.24 15.49 3.99
CA ASP A 233 23.54 14.32 4.81
C ASP A 233 24.52 13.37 4.11
N GLY A 234 24.87 12.26 4.77
CA GLY A 234 25.84 11.30 4.28
C GLY A 234 25.45 10.56 2.99
N THR A 235 24.26 10.78 2.43
CA THR A 235 23.88 10.23 1.11
C THR A 235 24.38 11.07 -0.06
N ALA A 236 24.71 12.35 0.16
CA ALA A 236 25.13 13.30 -0.88
C ALA A 236 26.26 12.74 -1.76
N GLU A 237 27.33 12.25 -1.15
CA GLU A 237 28.50 11.65 -1.82
C GLU A 237 28.16 10.43 -2.70
N ARG A 238 27.13 9.66 -2.33
CA ARG A 238 26.58 8.54 -3.11
C ARG A 238 25.41 8.94 -4.02
N GLY A 239 25.30 10.23 -4.34
CA GLY A 239 24.28 10.74 -5.27
C GLY A 239 22.87 10.74 -4.70
N GLY A 240 22.73 10.92 -3.38
CA GLY A 240 21.45 10.90 -2.66
C GLY A 240 20.94 9.49 -2.39
N ASP A 241 21.69 8.45 -2.73
CA ASP A 241 21.25 7.06 -2.64
C ASP A 241 21.06 6.58 -1.18
N LEU A 242 19.87 6.04 -0.88
CA LEU A 242 19.55 5.44 0.41
C LEU A 242 19.71 3.91 0.41
N GLY A 243 19.72 3.28 -0.77
CA GLY A 243 19.61 1.83 -0.90
C GLY A 243 18.16 1.31 -0.68
N PRO A 244 17.96 -0.02 -0.68
CA PRO A 244 16.65 -0.63 -0.50
C PRO A 244 16.25 -0.67 0.98
N ILE A 245 15.15 0.01 1.31
CA ILE A 245 14.64 0.20 2.67
C ILE A 245 13.19 -0.29 2.76
N GLY A 246 12.87 -1.02 3.85
CA GLY A 246 11.52 -1.53 4.13
C GLY A 246 10.61 -0.52 4.85
N LYS A 247 9.32 -0.85 4.97
CA LYS A 247 8.32 -0.03 5.69
C LYS A 247 8.67 0.14 7.18
N GLY A 248 8.37 1.31 7.74
CA GLY A 248 8.64 1.69 9.12
C GLY A 248 10.07 2.20 9.38
N MET A 249 10.90 2.32 8.35
CA MET A 249 12.30 2.75 8.47
C MET A 249 12.56 4.19 8.01
N PHE A 250 11.61 4.81 7.30
CA PHE A 250 11.67 6.21 6.89
C PHE A 250 10.98 7.13 7.90
N ALA A 251 11.16 8.44 7.76
CA ALA A 251 10.29 9.42 8.39
C ALA A 251 8.92 9.43 7.68
N ILE A 252 7.82 9.61 8.42
CA ILE A 252 6.43 9.36 7.95
C ILE A 252 6.14 10.00 6.57
N GLY A 253 6.35 11.30 6.42
CA GLY A 253 6.08 11.99 5.13
C GLY A 253 6.94 11.49 3.97
N TYR A 254 8.18 11.08 4.24
CA TYR A 254 9.05 10.45 3.24
C TYR A 254 8.58 9.05 2.88
N GLU A 255 8.13 8.27 3.88
CA GLU A 255 7.56 6.94 3.65
C GLU A 255 6.34 7.00 2.72
N GLU A 256 5.38 7.86 3.04
CA GLU A 256 4.14 8.01 2.24
C GLU A 256 4.45 8.37 0.78
N ALA A 257 5.42 9.25 0.53
CA ALA A 257 5.86 9.57 -0.81
C ALA A 257 6.59 8.41 -1.50
N ALA A 258 7.54 7.76 -0.81
CA ALA A 258 8.36 6.69 -1.37
C ALA A 258 7.52 5.46 -1.79
N TRP A 259 6.43 5.15 -1.08
CA TRP A 259 5.51 4.06 -1.45
C TRP A 259 4.41 4.45 -2.45
N ALA A 260 4.23 5.74 -2.71
CA ALA A 260 3.26 6.24 -3.70
C ALA A 260 3.85 6.37 -5.12
N LEU A 261 5.18 6.45 -5.25
CA LEU A 261 5.87 6.62 -6.52
C LEU A 261 6.05 5.31 -7.30
N GLY A 262 5.97 5.41 -8.62
CA GLY A 262 6.45 4.39 -9.55
C GLY A 262 7.98 4.41 -9.71
N PRO A 263 8.58 3.32 -10.23
CA PRO A 263 10.01 3.26 -10.49
C PRO A 263 10.50 4.39 -11.42
N GLY A 264 11.45 5.19 -10.95
CA GLY A 264 12.03 6.30 -11.71
C GLY A 264 11.22 7.60 -11.69
N GLU A 265 10.10 7.67 -10.97
CA GLU A 265 9.34 8.91 -10.79
C GLU A 265 10.00 9.88 -9.81
N LEU A 266 9.72 11.17 -9.96
CA LEU A 266 10.21 12.24 -9.09
C LEU A 266 9.07 12.74 -8.18
N SER A 267 9.31 12.73 -6.87
CA SER A 267 8.37 13.18 -5.84
C SER A 267 7.95 14.65 -6.00
N ALA A 268 6.91 15.08 -5.28
CA ALA A 268 6.79 16.49 -4.88
C ALA A 268 7.79 16.78 -3.75
N VAL A 269 8.12 18.05 -3.46
CA VAL A 269 8.97 18.36 -2.29
C VAL A 269 8.29 17.84 -1.02
N VAL A 270 8.94 16.91 -0.32
CA VAL A 270 8.44 16.25 0.89
C VAL A 270 9.04 16.90 2.12
N GLU A 271 8.24 17.15 3.15
CA GLU A 271 8.72 17.68 4.43
C GLU A 271 8.79 16.59 5.50
N THR A 272 9.86 16.59 6.29
CA THR A 272 9.99 15.77 7.50
C THR A 272 10.64 16.59 8.61
N ASP A 273 10.69 16.03 9.83
CA ASP A 273 11.43 16.63 10.95
C ASP A 273 12.90 16.95 10.63
N PHE A 274 13.51 16.33 9.61
CA PHE A 274 14.91 16.55 9.23
C PHE A 274 15.11 17.72 8.25
N GLY A 275 14.05 18.17 7.57
CA GLY A 275 14.10 19.17 6.51
C GLY A 275 13.17 18.85 5.34
N PHE A 276 13.47 19.42 4.17
CA PHE A 276 12.80 19.11 2.92
C PHE A 276 13.60 18.11 2.10
N HIS A 277 12.91 17.20 1.43
CA HIS A 277 13.47 16.20 0.55
C HIS A 277 12.91 16.37 -0.87
N VAL A 278 13.77 16.15 -1.85
CA VAL A 278 13.44 15.93 -3.27
C VAL A 278 13.73 14.48 -3.61
#